data_AF-A0A3N1B037-F1
#
_entry.id   AF-A0A3N1B037-F1
#
_cell.length_a   1.000
_cell.length_b   1.000
_cell.length_c   1.000
_cell.angle_alpha   90.00
_cell.angle_beta   90.00
_cell.angle_gamma   90.00
#
_symmetry.space_group_name_H-M   'P 1'
#
loop_
_entity.id
_entity.type
_entity.pdbx_description
1 polymer ?
#
loop_
_entity_poly.entity_id
_entity_poly.type
_entity_poly.pdbx_seq_one_letter_code
_entity_poly.pdbx_strand_id
1 'polypeptide(L)'
;MREDTVWFVATYRIGDAAELLGVSVDTVRRWVDAGKLAAARDGNGHRMIAGVDLAAFARALADDPDEGVGRSSARNRMRGIVTAVTRDTVMAQVDIQAGPFRIVSLMSREAVDELGLTVGTTATAVVKSTNVVVERSN
;
A
#
# COMPACT_ATOMS: atom_id res chain seq x y z
N MET A 1 -22.17 -8.43 -44.84
CA MET A 1 -20.91 -7.67 -44.75
C MET A 1 -20.72 -7.34 -43.29
N ARG A 2 -19.85 -8.08 -42.60
CA ARG A 2 -19.59 -7.98 -41.16
C ARG A 2 -18.40 -7.05 -40.96
N GLU A 3 -18.51 -6.10 -40.05
CA GLU A 3 -17.35 -5.47 -39.41
C GLU A 3 -17.49 -5.71 -37.91
N ASP A 4 -16.83 -6.76 -37.44
CA ASP A 4 -16.76 -7.12 -36.04
C ASP A 4 -15.79 -6.15 -35.35
N THR A 5 -16.33 -5.14 -34.66
CA THR A 5 -15.54 -4.26 -33.79
C THR A 5 -15.03 -5.07 -32.61
N VAL A 6 -13.81 -5.57 -32.71
CA VAL A 6 -13.08 -6.16 -31.59
C VAL A 6 -12.62 -4.99 -30.70
N TRP A 7 -13.37 -4.71 -29.64
CA TRP A 7 -12.92 -3.78 -28.60
C TRP A 7 -11.64 -4.35 -27.99
N PHE A 8 -10.50 -3.69 -28.22
CA PHE A 8 -9.26 -4.02 -27.54
C PHE A 8 -9.47 -3.84 -26.04
N VAL A 9 -9.67 -4.93 -25.31
CA VAL A 9 -9.63 -4.91 -23.85
C VAL A 9 -8.18 -4.64 -23.48
N ALA A 10 -7.92 -3.48 -22.87
CA ALA A 10 -6.58 -3.14 -22.41
C ALA A 10 -6.08 -4.25 -21.46
N THR A 11 -4.86 -4.73 -21.69
CA THR A 11 -4.21 -5.73 -20.84
C THR A 11 -2.92 -5.18 -20.28
N TYR A 12 -2.67 -5.46 -19.01
CA TYR A 12 -1.52 -4.94 -18.27
C TYR A 12 -0.61 -6.09 -17.85
N ARG A 13 0.70 -5.90 -17.95
CA ARG A 13 1.63 -6.79 -17.25
C ARG A 13 1.56 -6.50 -15.75
N ILE A 14 2.05 -7.42 -14.95
CA ILE A 14 2.16 -7.23 -13.49
C ILE A 14 2.91 -5.94 -13.13
N GLY A 15 3.94 -5.57 -13.90
CA GLY A 15 4.69 -4.34 -13.69
C GLY A 15 3.81 -3.09 -13.80
N ASP A 16 3.13 -2.94 -14.94
CA ASP A 16 2.23 -1.82 -15.22
C ASP A 16 1.08 -1.76 -14.20
N ALA A 17 0.53 -2.92 -13.84
CA ALA A 17 -0.50 -3.01 -12.81
C ALA A 17 0.01 -2.56 -11.43
N ALA A 18 1.26 -2.86 -11.07
CA ALA A 18 1.84 -2.45 -9.79
C ALA A 18 2.03 -0.93 -9.72
N GLU A 19 2.46 -0.32 -10.82
CA GLU A 19 2.58 1.14 -10.94
C GLU A 19 1.21 1.82 -10.81
N LEU A 20 0.20 1.34 -11.54
CA LEU A 20 -1.16 1.87 -11.48
C LEU A 20 -1.81 1.73 -10.10
N LEU A 21 -1.51 0.65 -9.38
CA LEU A 21 -2.05 0.37 -8.04
C LEU A 21 -1.20 0.98 -6.91
N GLY A 22 -0.06 1.60 -7.20
CA GLY A 22 0.83 2.19 -6.18
C GLY A 22 1.48 1.16 -5.23
N VAL A 23 1.64 -0.10 -5.65
CA VAL A 23 2.22 -1.18 -4.84
C VAL A 23 3.44 -1.81 -5.51
N SER A 24 4.13 -2.73 -4.81
CA SER A 24 5.25 -3.47 -5.44
C SER A 24 4.76 -4.57 -6.39
N VAL A 25 5.57 -4.88 -7.40
CA VAL A 25 5.36 -6.01 -8.34
C VAL A 25 5.11 -7.33 -7.59
N ASP A 26 5.85 -7.60 -6.51
CA ASP A 26 5.67 -8.82 -5.72
C ASP A 26 4.35 -8.86 -4.93
N THR A 27 3.78 -7.69 -4.61
CA THR A 27 2.45 -7.61 -3.98
C THR A 27 1.38 -8.01 -4.99
N VAL A 28 1.46 -7.50 -6.22
CA VAL A 28 0.56 -7.88 -7.31
C VAL A 28 0.70 -9.37 -7.64
N ARG A 29 1.93 -9.90 -7.73
CA ARG A 29 2.16 -11.35 -7.91
C ARG A 29 1.45 -12.18 -6.85
N ARG A 30 1.58 -11.78 -5.58
CA ARG A 30 0.95 -12.46 -4.45
C ARG A 30 -0.57 -12.43 -4.55
N TRP A 31 -1.16 -11.30 -4.93
CA TRP A 31 -2.61 -11.21 -5.12
C TRP A 31 -3.10 -12.12 -6.25
N VAL A 32 -2.33 -12.21 -7.34
CA VAL A 32 -2.62 -13.16 -8.42
C VAL A 32 -2.47 -14.61 -7.96
N ASP A 33 -1.39 -14.93 -7.23
CA ASP A 33 -1.15 -16.28 -6.70
C ASP A 33 -2.22 -16.70 -5.67
N ALA A 34 -2.73 -15.74 -4.89
CA ALA A 34 -3.81 -15.93 -3.93
C ALA A 34 -5.21 -15.92 -4.57
N GLY A 35 -5.31 -15.71 -5.89
CA GLY A 35 -6.59 -15.62 -6.60
C GLY A 35 -7.40 -14.35 -6.33
N LYS A 36 -6.82 -13.35 -5.65
CA LYS A 36 -7.45 -12.05 -5.38
C LYS A 36 -7.56 -11.17 -6.61
N LEU A 37 -6.59 -11.26 -7.52
CA LEU A 37 -6.57 -10.52 -8.79
C LEU A 37 -6.44 -11.51 -9.95
N ALA A 38 -7.41 -11.49 -10.87
CA ALA A 38 -7.40 -12.38 -12.03
C ALA A 38 -6.26 -12.03 -12.99
N ALA A 39 -5.52 -13.04 -13.44
CA ALA A 39 -4.53 -12.89 -14.51
C ALA A 39 -4.50 -14.15 -15.38
N ALA A 40 -4.43 -13.96 -16.70
CA ALA A 40 -4.23 -15.02 -17.67
C ALA A 40 -2.75 -15.09 -18.07
N ARG A 41 -2.31 -16.22 -18.64
CA ARG A 41 -0.99 -16.30 -19.28
C ARG A 41 -1.13 -16.01 -20.78
N ASP A 42 -0.25 -15.16 -21.32
CA ASP A 42 -0.13 -14.98 -22.77
C ASP A 42 0.54 -16.21 -23.43
N GLY A 43 0.62 -16.21 -24.76
CA GLY A 43 1.31 -17.27 -25.52
C GLY A 43 2.80 -17.41 -25.22
N ASN A 44 3.41 -16.42 -24.55
CA ASN A 44 4.80 -16.40 -24.12
C ASN A 44 4.95 -16.73 -22.61
N GLY A 45 3.86 -17.09 -21.93
CA GLY A 45 3.83 -17.44 -20.51
C GLY A 45 3.80 -16.26 -19.52
N HIS A 46 3.78 -15.01 -19.99
CA HIS A 46 3.66 -13.83 -19.14
C HIS A 46 2.26 -13.71 -18.56
N ARG A 47 2.17 -13.28 -17.29
CA ARG A 47 0.89 -12.97 -16.65
C ARG A 47 0.37 -11.62 -17.12
N MET A 48 -0.85 -11.63 -17.67
CA MET A 48 -1.58 -10.49 -18.19
C MET A 48 -2.87 -10.32 -17.39
N ILE A 49 -3.12 -9.11 -16.92
CA ILE A 49 -4.31 -8.73 -16.17
C ILE A 49 -5.22 -7.95 -17.13
N ALA A 50 -6.49 -8.33 -17.21
CA ALA A 50 -7.45 -7.56 -18.00
C ALA A 50 -7.74 -6.23 -17.30
N GLY A 51 -7.82 -5.14 -18.07
CA GLY A 51 -8.02 -3.80 -17.52
C GLY A 51 -9.34 -3.67 -16.75
N VAL A 52 -10.36 -4.41 -17.15
CA VAL A 52 -11.65 -4.48 -16.44
C VAL A 52 -11.49 -5.04 -15.02
N ASP A 53 -10.70 -6.11 -14.87
CA ASP A 53 -10.43 -6.75 -13.59
C ASP A 53 -9.51 -5.88 -12.73
N LEU A 54 -8.49 -5.28 -13.34
CA LEU A 54 -7.59 -4.34 -12.65
C LEU A 54 -8.35 -3.14 -12.10
N ALA A 55 -9.26 -2.55 -12.89
CA ALA A 55 -10.05 -1.41 -12.48
C ALA A 55 -11.08 -1.77 -11.39
N ALA A 56 -11.70 -2.95 -11.47
CA ALA A 56 -12.59 -3.44 -10.43
C ALA A 56 -11.84 -3.67 -9.10
N PHE A 57 -10.65 -4.29 -9.18
CA PHE A 57 -9.79 -4.53 -8.03
C PHE A 57 -9.29 -3.22 -7.40
N ALA A 58 -8.89 -2.23 -8.22
CA ALA A 58 -8.45 -0.92 -7.73
C ALA A 58 -9.54 -0.19 -6.93
N ARG A 59 -10.81 -0.27 -7.37
CA ARG A 59 -11.95 0.29 -6.63
C ARG A 59 -12.14 -0.41 -5.29
N ALA A 60 -12.17 -1.75 -5.29
CA ALA A 60 -12.31 -2.52 -4.06
C ALA A 60 -11.19 -2.25 -3.05
N LEU A 61 -9.95 -2.05 -3.51
CA LEU A 61 -8.81 -1.69 -2.67
C LEU A 61 -8.94 -0.29 -2.06
N ALA A 62 -9.58 0.65 -2.75
CA ALA A 62 -9.81 2.00 -2.24
C ALA A 62 -10.91 2.03 -1.16
N ASP A 63 -11.90 1.13 -1.28
CA ASP A 63 -13.00 1.02 -0.31
C ASP A 63 -12.58 0.31 1.00
N ASP A 64 -11.50 -0.48 0.96
CA ASP A 64 -10.90 -1.15 2.13
C ASP A 64 -9.35 -1.10 2.07
N PRO A 65 -8.73 -0.01 2.58
CA PRO A 65 -7.27 0.15 2.56
C PRO A 65 -6.52 -0.87 3.44
N ASP A 66 -7.20 -1.56 4.36
CA ASP A 66 -6.60 -2.57 5.24
C ASP A 66 -6.46 -3.95 4.56
N GLU A 67 -7.34 -4.30 3.61
CA GLU A 67 -7.23 -5.56 2.85
C GLU A 67 -6.03 -5.64 1.88
N GLY A 68 -5.48 -4.48 1.51
CA GLY A 68 -4.23 -4.34 0.77
C GLY A 68 -2.96 -4.60 1.57
N VAL A 69 -3.07 -4.59 2.91
CA VAL A 69 -1.97 -4.78 3.87
C VAL A 69 -1.64 -6.27 4.04
N GLY A 70 -1.59 -7.02 2.94
CA GLY A 70 -1.13 -8.40 2.93
C GLY A 70 0.35 -8.46 3.28
N ARG A 71 0.69 -8.66 4.56
CA ARG A 71 2.09 -8.75 5.06
C ARG A 71 2.99 -7.70 4.39
N SER A 72 2.82 -6.46 4.84
CA SER A 72 3.74 -5.37 4.50
C SER A 72 5.19 -5.84 4.63
N SER A 73 6.03 -5.55 3.62
CA SER A 73 7.48 -5.73 3.72
C SER A 73 8.10 -4.81 4.78
N ALA A 74 7.31 -3.96 5.44
CA ALA A 74 7.69 -3.26 6.66
C ALA A 74 7.92 -4.26 7.80
N ARG A 75 9.15 -4.77 7.86
CA ARG A 75 9.64 -5.58 8.99
C ARG A 75 9.93 -4.73 10.22
N ASN A 76 10.16 -3.43 10.04
CA ASN A 76 10.46 -2.50 11.12
C ASN A 76 9.15 -2.04 11.76
N ARG A 77 8.78 -2.70 12.86
CA ARG A 77 7.60 -2.35 13.67
C ARG A 77 8.07 -1.94 15.05
N MET A 78 7.76 -0.70 15.42
CA MET A 78 8.20 -0.11 16.69
C MET A 78 6.97 0.28 17.48
N ARG A 79 6.62 -0.55 18.47
CA ARG A 79 5.49 -0.29 19.37
C ARG A 79 5.89 0.78 20.39
N GLY A 80 5.00 1.73 20.61
CA GLY A 80 5.21 2.82 21.53
C GLY A 80 3.92 3.47 21.99
N ILE A 81 4.06 4.58 22.69
CA ILE A 81 2.95 5.43 23.15
C ILE A 81 2.99 6.76 22.40
N VAL A 82 1.83 7.23 21.97
CA VAL A 82 1.71 8.56 21.34
C VAL A 82 1.94 9.63 22.41
N THR A 83 2.90 10.52 22.18
CA THR A 83 3.28 11.58 23.11
C THR A 83 2.85 12.98 22.64
N ALA A 84 2.66 13.17 21.34
CA ALA A 84 2.09 14.40 20.78
C ALA A 84 1.34 14.12 19.48
N VAL A 85 0.32 14.93 19.21
CA VAL A 85 -0.38 14.96 17.93
C VAL A 85 -0.64 16.41 17.54
N THR A 86 -0.08 16.84 16.42
CA THR A 86 -0.30 18.18 15.85
C THR A 86 -1.10 18.01 14.56
N ARG A 87 -2.29 18.60 14.49
CA ARG A 87 -3.16 18.53 13.31
C ARG A 87 -3.18 19.89 12.63
N ASP A 88 -3.00 19.89 11.31
CA ASP A 88 -3.25 21.03 10.44
C ASP A 88 -4.57 20.78 9.67
N THR A 89 -4.75 21.43 8.52
CA THR A 89 -5.94 21.35 7.69
C THR A 89 -6.03 19.99 6.98
N VAL A 90 -4.94 19.51 6.39
CA VAL A 90 -4.89 18.25 5.61
C VAL A 90 -3.92 17.23 6.20
N MET A 91 -2.85 17.70 6.83
CA MET A 91 -1.78 16.86 7.37
C MET A 91 -1.80 16.88 8.89
N ALA A 92 -1.19 15.85 9.47
CA ALA A 92 -0.95 15.74 10.89
C ALA A 92 0.43 15.13 11.15
N GLN A 93 1.02 15.55 12.27
CA GLN A 93 2.22 14.97 12.84
C GLN A 93 1.84 14.18 14.09
N VAL A 94 2.34 12.95 14.18
CA VAL A 94 2.21 12.09 15.35
C VAL A 94 3.59 11.71 15.86
N ASP A 95 3.80 11.95 17.15
CA ASP A 95 5.02 11.58 17.85
C ASP A 95 4.79 10.33 18.68
N ILE A 96 5.62 9.31 18.50
CA ILE A 96 5.56 8.05 19.23
C ILE A 96 6.87 7.83 19.99
N GLN A 97 6.77 7.61 21.30
CA GLN A 97 7.90 7.13 22.10
C GLN A 97 7.92 5.60 22.09
N ALA A 98 8.93 5.01 21.46
CA ALA A 98 9.14 3.57 21.35
C ALA A 98 10.47 3.17 22.03
N GLY A 99 10.40 2.79 23.30
CA GLY A 99 11.60 2.54 24.11
C GLY A 99 12.45 3.82 24.24
N PRO A 100 13.76 3.80 23.94
CA PRO A 100 14.61 4.99 23.98
C PRO A 100 14.45 5.90 22.75
N PHE A 101 13.69 5.48 21.72
CA PHE A 101 13.62 6.18 20.44
C PHE A 101 12.32 6.98 20.32
N ARG A 102 12.42 8.22 19.83
CA ARG A 102 11.28 9.03 19.38
C ARG A 102 11.12 8.86 17.88
N ILE A 103 9.93 8.47 17.45
CA ILE A 103 9.56 8.32 16.05
C ILE A 103 8.53 9.39 15.73
N VAL A 104 8.74 10.10 14.62
CA VAL A 104 7.81 11.11 14.12
C VAL A 104 7.22 10.60 12.81
N SER A 105 5.89 10.58 12.73
CA SER A 105 5.14 10.23 11.53
C SER A 105 4.37 11.44 11.02
N LEU A 106 4.45 11.69 9.73
CA LEU A 106 3.58 12.61 9.01
C LEU A 106 2.56 11.79 8.23
N MET A 107 1.29 12.09 8.44
CA MET A 107 0.17 11.39 7.80
C MET A 107 -1.00 12.37 7.59
N SER A 108 -2.05 11.95 6.89
CA SER A 108 -3.22 12.81 6.73
C SER A 108 -3.93 13.01 8.07
N ARG A 109 -4.64 14.13 8.18
CA ARG A 109 -5.47 14.43 9.35
C ARG A 109 -6.53 13.35 9.53
N GLU A 110 -7.19 12.94 8.44
CA GLU A 110 -8.25 11.93 8.43
C GLU A 110 -7.74 10.60 9.01
N ALA A 111 -6.54 10.16 8.63
CA ALA A 111 -5.98 8.91 9.12
C ALA A 111 -5.68 8.95 10.64
N VAL A 112 -5.28 10.10 11.19
CA VAL A 112 -5.11 10.25 12.64
C VAL A 112 -6.45 10.11 13.36
N ASP A 113 -7.51 10.69 12.80
CA ASP A 113 -8.83 10.70 13.39
C ASP A 113 -9.50 9.32 13.27
N GLU A 114 -9.40 8.65 12.12
CA GLU A 114 -9.87 7.27 11.89
C GLU A 114 -9.19 6.26 12.82
N LEU A 115 -7.88 6.39 13.02
CA LEU A 115 -7.12 5.52 13.92
C LEU A 115 -7.32 5.89 15.41
N GLY A 116 -8.04 6.96 15.72
CA GLY A 116 -8.27 7.43 17.09
C GLY A 116 -6.98 7.84 17.82
N LEU A 117 -5.96 8.31 17.09
CA LEU A 117 -4.67 8.63 17.67
C LEU A 117 -4.74 9.90 18.52
N THR A 118 -4.53 9.72 19.82
CA THR A 118 -4.48 10.78 20.82
C THR A 118 -3.32 10.54 21.78
N VAL A 119 -2.87 11.59 22.48
CA VAL A 119 -1.80 11.46 23.47
C VAL A 119 -2.18 10.41 24.53
N GLY A 120 -1.29 9.46 24.78
CA GLY A 120 -1.50 8.34 25.70
C GLY A 120 -1.95 7.04 25.04
N THR A 121 -2.37 7.07 23.76
CA THR A 121 -2.74 5.86 23.02
C THR A 121 -1.51 5.02 22.66
N THR A 122 -1.65 3.69 22.66
CA THR A 122 -0.62 2.80 22.13
C THR A 122 -0.70 2.78 20.62
N ALA A 123 0.43 2.95 19.95
CA ALA A 123 0.54 2.86 18.49
C ALA A 123 1.75 2.02 18.08
N THR A 124 1.74 1.51 16.86
CA THR A 124 2.90 0.84 16.27
C THR A 124 3.33 1.61 15.04
N ALA A 125 4.52 2.21 15.08
CA ALA A 125 5.12 2.78 13.89
C ALA A 125 5.60 1.65 12.97
N VAL A 126 5.20 1.70 11.70
CA VAL A 126 5.52 0.68 10.71
C VAL A 126 6.31 1.34 9.58
N VAL A 127 7.59 0.95 9.44
CA VAL A 127 8.50 1.53 8.43
C VAL A 127 8.83 0.48 7.38
N LYS A 128 8.59 0.80 6.10
CA LYS A 128 8.94 -0.07 4.97
C LYS A 128 10.45 -0.25 4.91
N SER A 129 10.92 -1.49 4.75
CA SER A 129 12.37 -1.78 4.74
C SER A 129 13.14 -1.08 3.63
N THR A 130 12.48 -0.65 2.55
CA THR A 130 13.09 0.11 1.45
C THR A 130 13.33 1.59 1.75
N ASN A 131 12.81 2.10 2.88
CA ASN A 131 12.86 3.51 3.24
C ASN A 131 13.77 3.76 4.45
N VAL A 132 14.82 2.95 4.59
CA VAL A 132 15.85 3.10 5.63
C VAL A 132 17.15 3.53 4.96
N VAL A 133 17.74 4.60 5.46
CA VAL A 133 19.09 5.04 5.08
C VAL A 133 20.05 4.53 6.15
N VAL A 134 21.17 3.93 5.72
CA VAL A 134 22.25 3.48 6.61
C VAL A 134 23.44 4.39 6.40
N GLU A 135 23.94 4.96 7.48
CA GLU A 135 25.16 5.77 7.51
C GLU A 135 26.16 5.11 8.46
N ARG A 136 27.46 5.18 8.12
CA ARG A 136 28.52 4.77 9.03
C ARG A 136 28.88 5.97 9.91
N SER A 137 28.77 5.80 11.22
CA SER A 137 29.32 6.75 12.19
C SER A 137 30.83 6.85 11.96
N ASN A 138 31.31 8.01 11.55
CA ASN A 138 32.74 8.32 11.52
C ASN A 138 33.23 8.63 12.93
#